data_AF-A0A9E0NZU8-F1
#
_entry.id   AF-A0A9E0NZU8-F1
#
_cell.length_a   1.000
_cell.length_b   1.000
_cell.length_c   1.000
_cell.angle_alpha   90.00
_cell.angle_beta   90.00
_cell.angle_gamma   90.00
#
_symmetry.space_group_name_H-M   'P 1'
#
loop_
_entity.id
_entity.type
_entity.pdbx_description
1 polymer ?
#
loop_
_entity_poly.entity_id
_entity_poly.type
_entity_poly.pdbx_seq_one_letter_code
_entity_poly.pdbx_strand_id
1 'polypeptide(L)'
;MSKLRFESIEQLEQYICENNLIGLDPEKSKNMQDMMTSFSAKGLHLNKWWAITPFDWKCEACGRVKKDIARLNKHGYLTCHLHEHHDHADRILKREFEFFSKAQGVIVADENSEKFIKRAAYGLAAFDKTLICSDCNKADADAKKLSRTDDDFSFSPREIGRFIIVRSNQEHIVDVSIASAIWSDGKNVFEKRLRLIRDLARIAAENLHWYQPSKQTSTQVERMAIYHIRQYGISNLSSEPEKLLYNSVVFAGDKASWRRNKIYRPKKIPSDMDIKHLIGIRGKLWFKVNEDWICPCCQRGKIDCVYFSKNKSWVFEAKNIELYGVDVDETLRITLCNDCANAALQFGREAIEGKNLYPPSIVLKLEELKAIIVANPHGAHDYRNDVADIFVLTWHARAICILESKNCIHQ
;
A
#
# COMPACT_ATOMS: atom_id res chain seq x y z
N MET A 1 -13.70 -20.43 -1.88
CA MET A 1 -14.44 -20.21 -0.62
C MET A 1 -15.70 -19.44 -0.97
N SER A 2 -16.88 -20.01 -0.75
CA SER A 2 -18.14 -19.29 -0.98
C SER A 2 -18.16 -18.03 -0.11
N LYS A 3 -18.61 -16.90 -0.66
CA LYS A 3 -18.80 -15.68 0.12
C LYS A 3 -20.00 -15.92 1.03
N LEU A 4 -19.74 -16.12 2.33
CA LEU A 4 -20.79 -16.14 3.34
C LEU A 4 -21.59 -14.84 3.20
N ARG A 5 -22.89 -14.95 2.92
CA ARG A 5 -23.80 -13.83 2.76
C ARG A 5 -25.03 -14.11 3.62
N PHE A 6 -25.40 -13.12 4.41
CA PHE A 6 -26.58 -13.18 5.25
C PHE A 6 -27.75 -12.50 4.52
N GLU A 7 -28.92 -13.12 4.57
CA GLU A 7 -30.16 -12.65 3.93
C GLU A 7 -31.11 -11.96 4.92
N SER A 8 -30.89 -12.16 6.24
CA SER A 8 -31.65 -11.50 7.30
C SER A 8 -30.77 -11.18 8.52
N ILE A 9 -31.29 -10.34 9.42
CA ILE A 9 -30.62 -9.99 10.69
C ILE A 9 -30.58 -11.22 11.61
N GLU A 10 -31.67 -11.98 11.67
CA GLU A 10 -31.79 -13.17 12.52
C GLU A 10 -30.74 -14.23 12.15
N GLN A 11 -30.51 -14.43 10.84
CA GLN A 11 -29.47 -15.33 10.35
C GLN A 11 -28.07 -14.88 10.78
N LEU A 12 -27.79 -13.58 10.73
CA LEU A 12 -26.53 -13.01 11.21
C LEU A 12 -26.38 -13.23 12.71
N GLU A 13 -27.42 -12.92 13.50
CA GLU A 13 -27.38 -13.06 14.95
C GLU A 13 -27.15 -14.50 15.41
N GLN A 14 -27.84 -15.47 14.78
CA GLN A 14 -27.62 -16.88 15.05
C GLN A 14 -26.17 -17.29 14.71
N TYR A 15 -25.66 -16.83 13.56
CA TYR A 15 -24.30 -17.15 13.15
C TYR A 15 -23.25 -16.61 14.11
N ILE A 16 -23.33 -15.34 14.52
CA ILE A 16 -22.30 -14.70 15.36
C ILE A 16 -22.25 -15.22 16.80
N CYS A 17 -23.35 -15.80 17.30
CA CYS A 17 -23.37 -16.45 18.61
C CYS A 17 -22.49 -17.71 18.64
N GLU A 18 -22.34 -18.38 17.50
CA GLU A 18 -21.64 -19.67 17.39
C GLU A 18 -20.30 -19.56 16.65
N ASN A 19 -20.13 -18.54 15.81
CA ASN A 19 -19.01 -18.38 14.89
C ASN A 19 -18.43 -16.96 14.93
N ASN A 20 -17.14 -16.84 14.64
CA ASN A 20 -16.48 -15.54 14.51
C ASN A 20 -16.58 -15.01 13.08
N LEU A 21 -16.89 -13.72 12.94
CA LEU A 21 -16.80 -13.02 11.65
C LEU A 21 -15.34 -12.67 11.37
N ILE A 22 -14.80 -13.15 10.26
CA ILE A 22 -13.43 -12.81 9.85
C ILE A 22 -13.36 -11.30 9.63
N GLY A 23 -12.46 -10.62 10.35
CA GLY A 23 -12.23 -9.18 10.23
C GLY A 23 -13.11 -8.29 11.13
N LEU A 24 -14.08 -8.85 11.84
CA LEU A 24 -15.02 -8.12 12.70
C LEU A 24 -15.08 -8.77 14.09
N ASP A 25 -15.62 -8.05 15.06
CA ASP A 25 -15.71 -8.52 16.45
C ASP A 25 -16.98 -7.97 17.11
N PRO A 26 -18.16 -8.48 16.67
CA PRO A 26 -19.44 -7.96 17.13
C PRO A 26 -19.68 -8.27 18.61
N GLU A 27 -20.55 -7.48 19.24
CA GLU A 27 -20.90 -7.58 20.66
C GLU A 27 -21.32 -8.99 21.10
N LYS A 28 -22.10 -9.70 20.27
CA LYS A 28 -22.61 -11.04 20.57
C LYS A 28 -21.62 -12.17 20.24
N SER A 29 -20.42 -11.86 19.75
CA SER A 29 -19.45 -12.89 19.36
C SER A 29 -18.98 -13.72 20.55
N LYS A 30 -18.57 -14.97 20.27
CA LYS A 30 -18.00 -15.87 21.28
C LYS A 30 -16.82 -15.25 22.03
N ASN A 31 -15.92 -14.58 21.31
CA ASN A 31 -14.76 -13.93 21.92
C ASN A 31 -15.16 -12.86 22.95
N MET A 32 -16.22 -12.10 22.66
CA MET A 32 -16.73 -11.07 23.57
C MET A 32 -17.41 -11.68 24.80
N GLN A 33 -18.15 -12.78 24.63
CA GLN A 33 -18.74 -13.54 25.73
C GLN A 33 -17.65 -14.14 26.66
N ASP A 34 -16.60 -14.71 26.07
CA ASP A 34 -15.45 -15.25 26.81
C ASP A 34 -14.74 -14.13 27.61
N MET A 35 -14.55 -12.96 26.99
CA MET A 35 -14.01 -11.79 27.68
C MET A 35 -14.91 -11.33 28.83
N MET A 36 -16.22 -11.18 28.63
CA MET A 36 -17.15 -10.82 29.71
C MET A 36 -17.03 -11.76 30.92
N THR A 37 -16.96 -13.07 30.65
CA THR A 37 -16.83 -14.10 31.68
C THR A 37 -15.51 -13.96 32.43
N SER A 38 -14.39 -13.83 31.71
CA SER A 38 -13.06 -13.70 32.31
C SER A 38 -12.90 -12.46 33.21
N PHE A 39 -13.58 -11.35 32.88
CA PHE A 39 -13.57 -10.12 33.68
C PHE A 39 -14.70 -10.04 34.70
N SER A 40 -15.58 -11.05 34.79
CA SER A 40 -16.81 -10.98 35.61
C SER A 40 -17.62 -9.71 35.35
N ALA A 41 -17.72 -9.30 34.08
CA ALA A 41 -18.36 -8.06 33.67
C ALA A 41 -19.89 -8.19 33.64
N LYS A 42 -20.60 -7.13 34.04
CA LYS A 42 -22.07 -7.05 33.96
C LYS A 42 -22.59 -6.93 32.53
N GLY A 43 -21.75 -6.45 31.61
CA GLY A 43 -22.10 -6.11 30.24
C GLY A 43 -20.92 -5.51 29.50
N LEU A 44 -21.13 -5.19 28.23
CA LEU A 44 -20.14 -4.55 27.36
C LEU A 44 -20.45 -3.07 27.19
N HIS A 45 -19.41 -2.25 27.12
CA HIS A 45 -19.50 -0.87 26.68
C HIS A 45 -18.55 -0.72 25.50
N LEU A 46 -19.07 -0.98 24.30
CA LEU A 46 -18.32 -0.94 23.06
C LEU A 46 -18.74 0.22 22.16
N ASN A 47 -17.86 0.56 21.21
CA ASN A 47 -18.17 1.51 20.14
C ASN A 47 -18.02 0.88 18.76
N LYS A 48 -18.43 1.62 17.71
CA LYS A 48 -18.39 1.13 16.33
C LYS A 48 -17.01 0.61 15.92
N TRP A 49 -15.94 1.25 16.38
CA TRP A 49 -14.57 0.93 15.98
C TRP A 49 -14.12 -0.43 16.53
N TRP A 50 -14.54 -0.76 17.74
CA TRP A 50 -14.32 -2.10 18.27
C TRP A 50 -15.03 -3.16 17.43
N ALA A 51 -16.31 -2.96 17.11
CA ALA A 51 -17.10 -3.93 16.37
C ALA A 51 -16.58 -4.19 14.95
N ILE A 52 -16.08 -3.15 14.26
CA ILE A 52 -15.61 -3.24 12.87
C ILE A 52 -14.11 -3.53 12.72
N THR A 53 -13.44 -3.92 13.80
CA THR A 53 -12.06 -4.38 13.79
C THR A 53 -11.97 -5.84 14.23
N PRO A 54 -11.00 -6.62 13.76
CA PRO A 54 -10.88 -8.01 14.14
C PRO A 54 -10.54 -8.15 15.63
N PHE A 55 -10.77 -9.34 16.19
CA PHE A 55 -10.48 -9.63 17.60
C PHE A 55 -8.97 -9.51 17.94
N ASP A 56 -8.10 -9.87 16.99
CA ASP A 56 -6.65 -9.79 17.11
C ASP A 56 -6.08 -8.42 16.73
N TRP A 57 -6.94 -7.40 16.54
CA TRP A 57 -6.51 -6.03 16.29
C TRP A 57 -5.50 -5.58 17.35
N LYS A 58 -4.42 -4.95 16.88
CA LYS A 58 -3.34 -4.40 17.71
C LYS A 58 -3.32 -2.88 17.60
N CYS A 59 -3.12 -2.22 18.74
CA CYS A 59 -2.94 -0.78 18.77
C CYS A 59 -1.61 -0.38 18.12
N GLU A 60 -1.66 0.52 17.14
CA GLU A 60 -0.47 1.03 16.42
C GLU A 60 0.54 1.73 17.35
N ALA A 61 0.07 2.29 18.47
CA ALA A 61 0.92 2.99 19.43
C ALA A 61 1.53 2.05 20.49
N CYS A 62 0.72 1.25 21.18
CA CYS A 62 1.18 0.44 22.32
C CYS A 62 1.36 -1.06 22.02
N GLY A 63 0.97 -1.53 20.84
CA GLY A 63 1.07 -2.94 20.43
C GLY A 63 0.11 -3.91 21.13
N ARG A 64 -0.65 -3.45 22.15
CA ARG A 64 -1.64 -4.26 22.88
C ARG A 64 -2.78 -4.73 21.98
N VAL A 65 -3.25 -5.96 22.20
CA VAL A 65 -4.46 -6.50 21.56
C VAL A 65 -5.71 -6.15 22.37
N LYS A 66 -6.91 -6.39 21.81
CA LYS A 66 -8.20 -6.12 22.45
C LYS A 66 -8.34 -6.66 23.88
N LYS A 67 -7.93 -7.91 24.12
CA LYS A 67 -7.97 -8.50 25.47
C LYS A 67 -7.08 -7.75 26.48
N ASP A 68 -6.00 -7.12 26.04
CA ASP A 68 -5.03 -6.42 26.91
C ASP A 68 -5.46 -4.97 27.19
N ILE A 69 -6.41 -4.42 26.42
CA ILE A 69 -6.93 -3.05 26.61
C ILE A 69 -8.28 -3.01 27.32
N ALA A 70 -9.03 -4.12 27.30
CA ALA A 70 -10.29 -4.23 28.00
C ALA A 70 -10.10 -4.17 29.52
N ARG A 71 -11.00 -3.48 30.21
CA ARG A 71 -11.01 -3.39 31.69
C ARG A 71 -12.41 -3.05 32.18
N LEU A 72 -12.69 -3.34 33.45
CA LEU A 72 -13.95 -2.92 34.05
C LEU A 72 -13.96 -1.41 34.27
N ASN A 73 -15.07 -0.76 33.91
CA ASN A 73 -15.34 0.60 34.35
C ASN A 73 -15.95 0.61 35.77
N LYS A 74 -16.16 1.81 36.32
CA LYS A 74 -16.77 2.02 37.65
C LYS A 74 -18.17 1.42 37.82
N HIS A 75 -18.86 1.08 36.74
CA HIS A 75 -20.19 0.46 36.75
C HIS A 75 -20.14 -1.08 36.58
N GLY A 76 -18.94 -1.66 36.43
CA GLY A 76 -18.75 -3.09 36.21
C GLY A 76 -18.99 -3.55 34.77
N TYR A 77 -19.01 -2.64 33.79
CA TYR A 77 -19.06 -2.97 32.37
C TYR A 77 -17.65 -3.02 31.79
N LEU A 78 -17.41 -3.92 30.84
CA LEU A 78 -16.13 -4.05 30.15
C LEU A 78 -15.97 -2.93 29.11
N THR A 79 -14.92 -2.13 29.21
CA THR A 79 -14.65 -1.03 28.27
C THR A 79 -14.00 -1.55 27.00
N CYS A 80 -14.68 -1.36 25.88
CA CYS A 80 -14.31 -1.88 24.58
C CYS A 80 -14.31 -0.75 23.54
N HIS A 81 -13.46 0.26 23.77
CA HIS A 81 -13.43 1.48 22.96
C HIS A 81 -12.09 1.66 22.24
N LEU A 82 -12.19 1.85 20.93
CA LEU A 82 -11.10 2.32 20.08
C LEU A 82 -11.40 3.73 19.56
N HIS A 83 -10.37 4.51 19.29
CA HIS A 83 -10.50 5.91 18.86
C HIS A 83 -9.78 6.14 17.54
N GLU A 84 -10.40 6.90 16.65
CA GLU A 84 -9.71 7.45 15.48
C GLU A 84 -8.83 8.61 15.93
N HIS A 85 -7.52 8.37 15.91
CA HIS A 85 -6.48 9.35 16.19
C HIS A 85 -6.02 10.01 14.91
N HIS A 86 -5.93 11.33 14.92
CA HIS A 86 -5.60 12.13 13.75
C HIS A 86 -4.89 13.42 14.13
N ASP A 87 -4.13 13.96 13.17
CA ASP A 87 -3.60 15.32 13.27
C ASP A 87 -4.71 16.35 13.06
N HIS A 88 -4.61 17.49 13.73
CA HIS A 88 -5.66 18.53 13.70
C HIS A 88 -5.57 19.48 12.49
N ALA A 89 -4.74 19.21 11.47
CA ALA A 89 -4.58 20.07 10.30
C ALA A 89 -5.91 20.49 9.64
N ASP A 90 -6.90 19.59 9.58
CA ASP A 90 -8.23 19.88 9.03
C ASP A 90 -8.98 20.95 9.83
N ARG A 91 -9.01 20.80 11.16
CA ARG A 91 -9.62 21.74 12.10
C ARG A 91 -8.94 23.10 12.07
N ILE A 92 -7.61 23.13 12.10
CA ILE A 92 -6.82 24.37 12.08
C ILE A 92 -7.07 25.13 10.78
N LEU A 93 -6.96 24.44 9.65
CA LEU A 93 -7.12 25.05 8.34
C LEU A 93 -8.54 25.60 8.16
N LYS A 94 -9.57 24.87 8.62
CA LYS A 94 -10.95 25.36 8.62
C LYS A 94 -11.12 26.61 9.49
N ARG A 95 -10.57 26.61 10.71
CA ARG A 95 -10.62 27.76 11.63
C ARG A 95 -9.97 29.00 11.03
N GLU A 96 -8.76 28.86 10.48
CA GLU A 96 -8.01 29.95 9.85
C GLU A 96 -8.72 30.46 8.58
N PHE A 97 -9.29 29.57 7.76
CA PHE A 97 -10.08 29.96 6.58
C PHE A 97 -11.29 30.79 6.98
N GLU A 98 -12.07 30.34 7.97
CA GLU A 98 -13.22 31.09 8.48
C GLU A 98 -12.81 32.45 9.05
N PHE A 99 -11.67 32.52 9.73
CA PHE A 99 -11.12 33.77 10.25
C PHE A 99 -10.79 34.75 9.12
N PHE A 100 -9.98 34.35 8.13
CA PHE A 100 -9.61 35.22 7.02
C PHE A 100 -10.81 35.60 6.15
N SER A 101 -11.73 34.68 5.90
CA SER A 101 -12.95 34.95 5.11
C SER A 101 -13.82 36.03 5.77
N LYS A 102 -14.00 35.96 7.10
CA LYS A 102 -14.79 36.96 7.84
C LYS A 102 -14.07 38.32 7.95
N ALA A 103 -12.74 38.33 7.94
CA ALA A 103 -11.95 39.55 8.08
C ALA A 103 -11.93 40.45 6.83
N GLN A 104 -12.33 39.94 5.66
CA GLN A 104 -12.22 40.65 4.37
C GLN A 104 -13.27 41.74 4.12
N GLY A 105 -14.28 41.87 4.98
CA GLY A 105 -15.39 42.82 4.81
C GLY A 105 -16.36 42.47 3.67
N VAL A 106 -15.89 41.77 2.64
CA VAL A 106 -16.68 41.15 1.57
C VAL A 106 -16.26 39.68 1.44
N ILE A 107 -17.21 38.77 1.57
CA ILE A 107 -16.96 37.32 1.45
C ILE A 107 -16.91 36.95 -0.04
N VAL A 108 -15.74 36.59 -0.54
CA VAL A 108 -15.53 36.10 -1.92
C VAL A 108 -15.32 34.59 -2.01
N ALA A 109 -15.13 33.93 -0.86
CA ALA A 109 -14.97 32.48 -0.77
C ALA A 109 -16.27 31.74 -1.12
N ASP A 110 -16.15 30.60 -1.77
CA ASP A 110 -17.28 29.79 -2.23
C ASP A 110 -17.16 28.31 -1.79
N GLU A 111 -18.07 27.46 -2.30
CA GLU A 111 -18.06 26.01 -2.02
C GLU A 111 -16.76 25.33 -2.50
N ASN A 112 -16.14 25.84 -3.57
CA ASN A 112 -14.87 25.31 -4.07
C ASN A 112 -13.71 25.70 -3.16
N SER A 113 -13.77 26.87 -2.53
CA SER A 113 -12.82 27.27 -1.49
C SER A 113 -12.85 26.29 -0.31
N GLU A 114 -14.04 25.88 0.13
CA GLU A 114 -14.17 24.86 1.19
C GLU A 114 -13.67 23.47 0.75
N LYS A 115 -13.96 23.06 -0.49
CA LYS A 115 -13.45 21.79 -1.04
C LYS A 115 -11.92 21.79 -1.17
N PHE A 116 -11.34 22.92 -1.57
CA PHE A 116 -9.90 23.10 -1.68
C PHE A 116 -9.21 22.92 -0.34
N ILE A 117 -9.67 23.60 0.72
CA ILE A 117 -9.06 23.44 2.06
C ILE A 117 -9.20 22.02 2.59
N LYS A 118 -10.36 21.36 2.40
CA LYS A 118 -10.54 19.96 2.80
C LYS A 118 -9.50 19.06 2.15
N ARG A 119 -9.21 19.26 0.86
CA ARG A 119 -8.17 18.52 0.14
C ARG A 119 -6.77 18.83 0.64
N ALA A 120 -6.45 20.11 0.85
CA ALA A 120 -5.14 20.54 1.32
C ALA A 120 -4.82 20.01 2.73
N ALA A 121 -5.81 19.97 3.63
CA ALA A 121 -5.64 19.46 4.99
C ALA A 121 -5.07 18.03 5.04
N TYR A 122 -5.52 17.13 4.16
CA TYR A 122 -4.98 15.77 4.09
C TYR A 122 -3.48 15.74 3.78
N GLY A 123 -2.98 16.64 2.91
CA GLY A 123 -1.56 16.71 2.58
C GLY A 123 -0.70 17.40 3.63
N LEU A 124 -1.33 18.10 4.59
CA LEU A 124 -0.65 18.83 5.67
C LEU A 124 -0.69 18.07 7.01
N ALA A 125 -1.41 16.96 7.11
CA ALA A 125 -1.44 16.16 8.31
C ALA A 125 -0.05 15.58 8.61
N ALA A 126 0.36 15.62 9.87
CA ALA A 126 1.65 15.07 10.32
C ALA A 126 1.75 13.55 10.17
N PHE A 127 0.61 12.86 10.29
CA PHE A 127 0.46 11.42 10.22
C PHE A 127 -0.96 11.07 9.75
N ASP A 128 -1.12 9.88 9.18
CA ASP A 128 -2.40 9.38 8.71
C ASP A 128 -3.37 9.12 9.86
N LYS A 129 -4.68 9.30 9.60
CA LYS A 129 -5.72 8.91 10.56
C LYS A 129 -5.62 7.41 10.81
N THR A 130 -5.58 7.01 12.07
CA THR A 130 -5.47 5.60 12.45
C THR A 130 -6.31 5.29 13.69
N LEU A 131 -6.52 4.01 13.98
CA LEU A 131 -7.15 3.59 15.23
C LEU A 131 -6.10 3.36 16.32
N ILE A 132 -6.38 3.85 17.52
CA ILE A 132 -5.63 3.55 18.73
C ILE A 132 -6.58 3.15 19.86
N CYS A 133 -6.05 2.52 20.91
CA CYS A 133 -6.84 2.20 22.09
C CYS A 133 -7.16 3.47 22.91
N SER A 134 -8.22 3.40 23.72
CA SER A 134 -8.64 4.51 24.59
C SER A 134 -7.51 5.05 25.47
N ASP A 135 -6.64 4.17 25.96
CA ASP A 135 -5.54 4.58 26.85
C ASP A 135 -4.46 5.36 26.10
N CYS A 136 -4.16 5.01 24.85
CA CYS A 136 -3.21 5.78 24.04
C CYS A 136 -3.80 7.15 23.69
N ASN A 137 -5.11 7.21 23.39
CA ASN A 137 -5.81 8.47 23.14
C ASN A 137 -5.79 9.39 24.39
N LYS A 138 -6.00 8.80 25.57
CA LYS A 138 -5.87 9.51 26.85
C LYS A 138 -4.42 9.95 27.11
N ALA A 139 -3.44 9.08 26.87
CA ALA A 139 -2.03 9.40 27.05
C ALA A 139 -1.55 10.55 26.17
N ASP A 140 -2.02 10.67 24.92
CA ASP A 140 -1.79 11.85 24.07
C ASP A 140 -2.32 13.12 24.74
N ALA A 141 -3.59 13.11 25.18
CA ALA A 141 -4.18 14.27 25.84
C ALA A 141 -3.45 14.67 27.14
N ASP A 142 -3.03 13.69 27.94
CA ASP A 142 -2.29 13.93 29.18
C ASP A 142 -0.86 14.43 28.90
N ALA A 143 -0.16 13.84 27.92
CA ALA A 143 1.18 14.24 27.52
C ALA A 143 1.24 15.68 26.98
N LYS A 144 0.23 16.11 26.21
CA LYS A 144 0.12 17.49 25.70
C LYS A 144 0.04 18.52 26.83
N LYS A 145 -0.80 18.25 27.83
CA LYS A 145 -0.92 19.10 29.02
C LYS A 145 0.37 19.16 29.82
N LEU A 146 0.99 18.00 30.08
CA LEU A 146 2.21 17.90 30.88
C LEU A 146 3.43 18.52 30.19
N SER A 147 3.52 18.41 28.86
CA SER A 147 4.62 18.93 28.05
C SER A 147 4.40 20.35 27.54
N ARG A 148 3.24 20.97 27.86
CA ARG A 148 2.84 22.32 27.42
C ARG A 148 2.99 22.50 25.90
N THR A 149 2.45 21.55 25.15
CA THR A 149 2.41 21.64 23.69
C THR A 149 1.40 22.70 23.25
N ASP A 150 1.43 23.05 21.97
CA ASP A 150 0.33 23.79 21.36
C ASP A 150 -0.98 22.97 21.40
N ASP A 151 -2.14 23.63 21.52
CA ASP A 151 -3.46 22.97 21.60
C ASP A 151 -3.84 22.25 20.30
N ASP A 152 -3.26 22.68 19.18
CA ASP A 152 -3.45 22.09 17.87
C ASP A 152 -2.42 20.99 17.54
N PHE A 153 -1.47 20.74 18.43
CA PHE A 153 -0.53 19.63 18.30
C PHE A 153 -1.17 18.28 18.70
N SER A 154 -0.69 17.21 18.07
CA SER A 154 -1.00 15.82 18.42
C SER A 154 0.25 14.98 18.23
N PHE A 155 0.54 14.08 19.17
CA PHE A 155 1.62 13.11 19.01
C PHE A 155 1.18 12.01 18.04
N SER A 156 2.00 11.63 17.08
CA SER A 156 1.74 10.47 16.22
C SER A 156 1.70 9.17 17.05
N PRO A 157 1.06 8.10 16.56
CA PRO A 157 1.05 6.81 17.25
C PRO A 157 2.44 6.30 17.63
N ARG A 158 3.41 6.49 16.74
CA ARG A 158 4.82 6.12 16.97
C ARG A 158 5.45 6.95 18.09
N GLU A 159 5.13 8.24 18.18
CA GLU A 159 5.60 9.10 19.27
C GLU A 159 4.94 8.75 20.59
N ILE A 160 3.62 8.48 20.60
CA ILE A 160 2.90 7.97 21.77
C ILE A 160 3.59 6.72 22.30
N GLY A 161 3.89 5.75 21.44
CA GLY A 161 4.59 4.52 21.80
C GLY A 161 5.97 4.72 22.46
N ARG A 162 6.62 5.88 22.27
CA ARG A 162 7.92 6.17 22.88
C ARG A 162 7.82 6.64 24.33
N PHE A 163 6.74 7.33 24.71
CA PHE A 163 6.61 7.92 26.05
C PHE A 163 5.62 7.20 26.95
N ILE A 164 4.87 6.22 26.47
CA ILE A 164 3.95 5.46 27.31
C ILE A 164 4.64 4.27 27.98
N ILE A 165 4.24 4.00 29.22
CA ILE A 165 4.56 2.76 29.91
C ILE A 165 3.34 1.84 29.78
N VAL A 166 3.54 0.69 29.13
CA VAL A 166 2.46 -0.24 28.78
C VAL A 166 2.26 -1.29 29.86
N ARG A 167 1.01 -1.48 30.28
CA ARG A 167 0.58 -2.57 31.16
C ARG A 167 -0.73 -3.16 30.66
N SER A 168 -0.93 -4.47 30.85
CA SER A 168 -2.20 -5.11 30.48
C SER A 168 -3.31 -4.62 31.39
N ASN A 169 -4.48 -4.36 30.78
CA ASN A 169 -5.75 -4.02 31.43
C ASN A 169 -5.68 -2.77 32.35
N GLN A 170 -4.68 -1.92 32.14
CA GLN A 170 -4.42 -0.70 32.90
C GLN A 170 -4.20 0.48 31.95
N GLU A 171 -4.44 1.68 32.47
CA GLU A 171 -4.13 2.93 31.76
C GLU A 171 -2.61 3.11 31.62
N HIS A 172 -2.21 3.84 30.58
CA HIS A 172 -0.81 4.16 30.37
C HIS A 172 -0.32 5.21 31.36
N ILE A 173 0.92 5.05 31.81
CA ILE A 173 1.66 6.11 32.50
C ILE A 173 2.47 6.86 31.43
N VAL A 174 2.49 8.19 31.51
CA VAL A 174 3.23 9.06 30.57
C VAL A 174 4.60 9.40 31.15
N ASP A 175 5.66 9.13 30.41
CA ASP A 175 6.99 9.68 30.62
C ASP A 175 7.05 11.10 30.05
N VAL A 176 6.90 12.08 30.94
CA VAL A 176 6.87 13.51 30.60
C VAL A 176 8.18 13.98 29.99
N SER A 177 9.30 13.38 30.37
CA SER A 177 10.62 13.79 29.86
C SER A 177 10.76 13.47 28.38
N ILE A 178 10.33 12.26 27.97
CA ILE A 178 10.34 11.83 26.58
C ILE A 178 9.32 12.63 25.77
N ALA A 179 8.11 12.83 26.28
CA ALA A 179 7.09 13.62 25.61
C ALA A 179 7.54 15.08 25.37
N SER A 180 8.19 15.68 26.36
CA SER A 180 8.75 17.04 26.25
C SER A 180 9.89 17.13 25.24
N ALA A 181 10.77 16.12 25.20
CA ALA A 181 11.84 16.05 24.21
C ALA A 181 11.28 15.96 22.78
N ILE A 182 10.29 15.09 22.55
CA ILE A 182 9.61 14.96 21.25
C ILE A 182 8.99 16.29 20.82
N TRP A 183 8.30 16.99 21.73
CA TRP A 183 7.74 18.30 21.42
C TRP A 183 8.81 19.33 21.06
N SER A 184 9.89 19.40 21.85
CA SER A 184 10.99 20.33 21.60
C SER A 184 11.63 20.11 20.22
N ASP A 185 11.88 18.85 19.85
CA ASP A 185 12.45 18.48 18.56
C ASP A 185 11.49 18.81 17.39
N GLY A 186 10.19 18.58 17.58
CA GLY A 186 9.16 18.78 16.56
C GLY A 186 8.68 20.23 16.40
N LYS A 187 8.93 21.10 17.39
CA LYS A 187 8.31 22.44 17.48
C LYS A 187 8.54 23.30 16.23
N ASN A 188 9.76 23.38 15.73
CA ASN A 188 10.08 24.18 14.54
C ASN A 188 9.34 23.68 13.29
N VAL A 189 9.23 22.36 13.13
CA VAL A 189 8.51 21.75 12.00
C VAL A 189 7.01 22.02 12.12
N PHE A 190 6.44 21.91 13.32
CA PHE A 190 5.06 22.25 13.60
C PHE A 190 4.74 23.72 13.26
N GLU A 191 5.59 24.66 13.69
CA GLU A 191 5.44 26.10 13.38
C GLU A 191 5.51 26.40 11.88
N LYS A 192 6.41 25.73 11.14
CA LYS A 192 6.46 25.83 9.68
C LYS A 192 5.16 25.34 9.03
N ARG A 193 4.61 24.23 9.53
CA ARG A 193 3.35 23.66 9.06
C ARG A 193 2.17 24.60 9.31
N LEU A 194 2.11 25.23 10.49
CA LEU A 194 1.11 26.26 10.80
C LEU A 194 1.18 27.47 9.87
N ARG A 195 2.37 27.92 9.48
CA ARG A 195 2.52 29.00 8.49
C ARG A 195 1.92 28.61 7.15
N LEU A 196 2.25 27.41 6.65
CA LEU A 196 1.69 26.92 5.39
C LEU A 196 0.17 26.75 5.44
N ILE A 197 -0.37 26.27 6.57
CA ILE A 197 -1.82 26.19 6.82
C ILE A 197 -2.45 27.59 6.70
N ARG A 198 -1.88 28.61 7.34
CA ARG A 198 -2.39 29.99 7.25
C ARG A 198 -2.34 30.56 5.85
N ASP A 199 -1.26 30.30 5.11
CA ASP A 199 -1.12 30.77 3.73
C ASP A 199 -2.18 30.12 2.81
N LEU A 200 -2.41 28.82 2.96
CA LEU A 200 -3.45 28.10 2.19
C LEU A 200 -4.86 28.53 2.59
N ALA A 201 -5.11 28.78 3.88
CA ALA A 201 -6.37 29.34 4.36
C ALA A 201 -6.65 30.72 3.75
N ARG A 202 -5.62 31.58 3.65
CA ARG A 202 -5.74 32.90 3.02
C ARG A 202 -6.02 32.79 1.53
N ILE A 203 -5.27 31.96 0.80
CA ILE A 203 -5.51 31.67 -0.63
C ILE A 203 -6.95 31.21 -0.84
N ALA A 204 -7.47 30.35 0.04
CA ALA A 204 -8.85 29.89 -0.04
C ALA A 204 -9.87 31.01 0.25
N ALA A 205 -9.64 31.80 1.30
CA ALA A 205 -10.50 32.91 1.69
C ALA A 205 -10.61 33.97 0.59
N GLU A 206 -9.50 34.25 -0.10
CA GLU A 206 -9.40 35.18 -1.23
C GLU A 206 -9.87 34.58 -2.57
N ASN A 207 -10.31 33.31 -2.58
CA ASN A 207 -10.70 32.57 -3.79
C ASN A 207 -9.59 32.53 -4.88
N LEU A 208 -8.33 32.42 -4.45
CA LEU A 208 -7.13 32.35 -5.32
C LEU A 208 -6.63 30.91 -5.55
N HIS A 209 -7.43 29.90 -5.19
CA HIS A 209 -6.99 28.51 -5.11
C HIS A 209 -6.91 27.76 -6.45
N TRP A 210 -7.49 28.29 -7.55
CA TRP A 210 -7.62 27.64 -8.86
C TRP A 210 -8.34 26.26 -8.86
N TYR A 211 -8.74 25.72 -7.71
CA TYR A 211 -9.43 24.42 -7.66
C TYR A 211 -10.74 24.39 -8.47
N GLN A 212 -10.84 23.40 -9.37
CA GLN A 212 -12.02 23.15 -10.21
C GLN A 212 -12.42 21.68 -10.08
N PRO A 213 -13.53 21.35 -9.40
CA PRO A 213 -13.97 19.96 -9.28
C PRO A 213 -14.57 19.45 -10.60
N SER A 214 -14.30 18.18 -10.94
CA SER A 214 -15.02 17.47 -11.99
C SER A 214 -16.45 17.15 -11.54
N LYS A 215 -17.44 17.23 -12.44
CA LYS A 215 -18.83 16.79 -12.16
C LYS A 215 -18.89 15.32 -11.70
N GLN A 216 -18.06 14.47 -12.32
CA GLN A 216 -17.89 13.07 -11.96
C GLN A 216 -16.41 12.74 -12.00
N THR A 217 -15.88 12.18 -10.91
CA THR A 217 -14.47 11.76 -10.83
C THR A 217 -14.28 10.39 -11.47
N SER A 218 -13.06 10.10 -11.94
CA SER A 218 -12.72 8.76 -12.45
C SER A 218 -13.00 7.67 -11.42
N THR A 219 -12.70 7.92 -10.13
CA THR A 219 -12.98 6.98 -9.04
C THR A 219 -14.48 6.68 -8.88
N GLN A 220 -15.36 7.67 -9.09
CA GLN A 220 -16.80 7.43 -9.07
C GLN A 220 -17.25 6.57 -10.26
N VAL A 221 -16.73 6.85 -11.46
CA VAL A 221 -16.99 6.03 -12.66
C VAL A 221 -16.51 4.59 -12.43
N GLU A 222 -15.29 4.40 -11.92
CA GLU A 222 -14.72 3.08 -11.63
C GLU A 222 -15.56 2.30 -10.60
N ARG A 223 -16.02 2.95 -9.51
CA ARG A 223 -16.89 2.29 -8.52
C ARG A 223 -18.19 1.80 -9.14
N MET A 224 -18.82 2.63 -9.98
CA MET A 224 -20.03 2.24 -10.70
C MET A 224 -19.75 1.09 -11.68
N ALA A 225 -18.65 1.17 -12.43
CA ALA A 225 -18.23 0.12 -13.34
C ALA A 225 -17.99 -1.21 -12.60
N ILE A 226 -17.27 -1.21 -11.47
CA ILE A 226 -17.05 -2.40 -10.63
C ILE A 226 -18.37 -2.97 -10.13
N TYR A 227 -19.31 -2.12 -9.73
CA TYR A 227 -20.66 -2.57 -9.34
C TYR A 227 -21.34 -3.31 -10.51
N HIS A 228 -21.37 -2.72 -11.71
CA HIS A 228 -21.97 -3.36 -12.88
C HIS A 228 -21.24 -4.65 -13.28
N ILE A 229 -19.90 -4.66 -13.31
CA ILE A 229 -19.07 -5.84 -13.59
C ILE A 229 -19.39 -6.98 -12.61
N ARG A 230 -19.71 -6.68 -11.34
CA ARG A 230 -20.16 -7.68 -10.36
C ARG A 230 -21.59 -8.13 -10.59
N GLN A 231 -22.52 -7.20 -10.85
CA GLN A 231 -23.93 -7.53 -11.10
C GLN A 231 -24.10 -8.43 -12.32
N TYR A 232 -23.34 -8.18 -13.39
CA TYR A 232 -23.35 -9.00 -14.60
C TYR A 232 -22.51 -10.28 -14.52
N GLY A 233 -21.89 -10.57 -13.36
CA GLY A 233 -21.08 -11.78 -13.16
C GLY A 233 -19.74 -11.81 -13.92
N ILE A 234 -19.38 -10.72 -14.63
CA ILE A 234 -18.14 -10.61 -15.42
C ILE A 234 -16.91 -10.79 -14.53
N SER A 235 -16.99 -10.38 -13.26
CA SER A 235 -15.95 -10.60 -12.25
C SER A 235 -15.54 -12.07 -12.07
N ASN A 236 -16.39 -13.02 -12.45
CA ASN A 236 -16.12 -14.45 -12.29
C ASN A 236 -15.40 -15.06 -13.52
N LEU A 237 -15.30 -14.32 -14.62
CA LEU A 237 -14.77 -14.81 -15.90
C LEU A 237 -13.26 -14.59 -16.04
N SER A 238 -12.70 -13.59 -15.36
CA SER A 238 -11.29 -13.22 -15.44
C SER A 238 -10.85 -12.48 -14.17
N SER A 239 -9.55 -12.56 -13.87
CA SER A 239 -8.91 -11.75 -12.83
C SER A 239 -8.81 -10.27 -13.20
N GLU A 240 -8.85 -9.94 -14.49
CA GLU A 240 -8.89 -8.58 -15.05
C GLU A 240 -10.18 -8.42 -15.90
N PRO A 241 -11.36 -8.41 -15.26
CA PRO A 241 -12.65 -8.53 -15.94
C PRO A 241 -12.94 -7.37 -16.91
N GLU A 242 -12.43 -6.17 -16.63
CA GLU A 242 -12.58 -5.00 -17.48
C GLU A 242 -11.90 -5.17 -18.85
N LYS A 243 -10.83 -5.96 -18.95
CA LYS A 243 -10.14 -6.24 -20.23
C LYS A 243 -10.97 -7.10 -21.18
N LEU A 244 -12.04 -7.74 -20.70
CA LEU A 244 -12.99 -8.45 -21.55
C LEU A 244 -13.91 -7.49 -22.32
N LEU A 245 -14.00 -6.23 -21.89
CA LEU A 245 -14.94 -5.24 -22.42
C LEU A 245 -14.35 -4.38 -23.54
N TYR A 246 -13.06 -4.50 -23.82
CA TYR A 246 -12.40 -3.75 -24.88
C TYR A 246 -11.17 -4.48 -25.40
N ASN A 247 -10.79 -4.19 -26.64
CA ASN A 247 -9.52 -4.69 -27.16
C ASN A 247 -8.36 -3.88 -26.56
N SER A 248 -7.65 -4.46 -25.61
CA SER A 248 -6.47 -3.83 -24.98
C SER A 248 -5.24 -3.77 -25.89
N VAL A 249 -5.23 -4.48 -27.03
CA VAL A 249 -4.12 -4.53 -27.99
C VAL A 249 -4.63 -4.26 -29.40
N VAL A 250 -4.94 -2.99 -29.68
CA VAL A 250 -5.45 -2.55 -31.00
C VAL A 250 -4.38 -2.66 -32.10
N PHE A 251 -3.11 -2.45 -31.74
CA PHE A 251 -1.98 -2.49 -32.67
C PHE A 251 -1.01 -3.60 -32.29
N ALA A 252 -1.35 -4.84 -32.67
CA ALA A 252 -0.42 -5.95 -32.56
C ALA A 252 0.63 -5.83 -33.67
N GLY A 253 1.82 -5.33 -33.32
CA GLY A 253 2.99 -5.42 -34.18
C GLY A 253 3.53 -6.85 -34.26
N ASP A 254 4.59 -7.06 -35.05
CA ASP A 254 5.33 -8.32 -35.06
C ASP A 254 5.76 -8.72 -33.63
N LYS A 255 5.61 -10.00 -33.27
CA LYS A 255 5.92 -10.54 -31.92
C LYS A 255 7.37 -10.25 -31.52
N ALA A 256 8.30 -10.18 -32.47
CA ALA A 256 9.71 -9.88 -32.21
C ALA A 256 10.05 -8.37 -32.23
N SER A 257 9.08 -7.48 -32.50
CA SER A 257 9.33 -6.04 -32.65
C SER A 257 9.94 -5.38 -31.40
N TRP A 258 9.59 -5.87 -30.21
CA TRP A 258 10.09 -5.35 -28.93
C TRP A 258 11.62 -5.51 -28.77
N ARG A 259 12.23 -6.51 -29.42
CA ARG A 259 13.68 -6.78 -29.40
C ARG A 259 14.42 -6.43 -30.70
N ARG A 260 13.70 -6.22 -31.81
CA ARG A 260 14.27 -5.82 -33.12
C ARG A 260 14.34 -4.30 -33.30
N ASN A 261 13.47 -3.55 -32.62
CA ASN A 261 13.51 -2.09 -32.67
C ASN A 261 14.71 -1.54 -31.90
N LYS A 262 15.34 -0.48 -32.44
CA LYS A 262 16.52 0.15 -31.83
C LYS A 262 16.21 0.63 -30.41
N ILE A 263 16.87 0.05 -29.43
CA ILE A 263 16.70 0.41 -28.03
C ILE A 263 17.34 1.78 -27.76
N TYR A 264 16.60 2.64 -27.06
CA TYR A 264 17.11 3.92 -26.60
C TYR A 264 18.27 3.70 -25.60
N ARG A 265 19.45 4.22 -25.94
CA ARG A 265 20.59 4.21 -25.02
C ARG A 265 20.44 5.35 -24.00
N PRO A 266 20.46 5.08 -22.69
CA PRO A 266 20.36 6.12 -21.69
C PRO A 266 21.55 7.07 -21.82
N LYS A 267 21.27 8.38 -21.90
CA LYS A 267 22.30 9.42 -21.87
C LYS A 267 22.73 9.80 -20.45
N LYS A 268 22.02 9.31 -19.43
CA LYS A 268 22.22 9.69 -18.02
C LYS A 268 22.79 8.52 -17.25
N ILE A 269 23.76 8.84 -16.40
CA ILE A 269 24.37 7.95 -15.41
C ILE A 269 24.00 8.53 -14.03
N PRO A 270 23.59 7.72 -13.05
CA PRO A 270 23.21 8.22 -11.73
C PRO A 270 24.43 8.75 -10.98
N SER A 271 24.27 9.90 -10.32
CA SER A 271 25.24 10.39 -9.33
C SER A 271 25.06 9.70 -7.98
N ASP A 272 26.04 9.81 -7.08
CA ASP A 272 25.91 9.27 -5.71
C ASP A 272 24.71 9.84 -4.95
N MET A 273 24.37 11.12 -5.19
CA MET A 273 23.20 11.75 -4.58
C MET A 273 21.90 11.22 -5.17
N ASP A 274 21.87 10.87 -6.46
CA ASP A 274 20.73 10.18 -7.07
C ASP A 274 20.50 8.81 -6.44
N ILE A 275 21.58 8.06 -6.19
CA ILE A 275 21.51 6.76 -5.52
C ILE A 275 21.00 6.92 -4.09
N LYS A 276 21.55 7.86 -3.31
CA LYS A 276 21.07 8.14 -1.95
C LYS A 276 19.60 8.54 -1.94
N HIS A 277 19.17 9.38 -2.87
CA HIS A 277 17.77 9.78 -3.01
C HIS A 277 16.86 8.60 -3.36
N LEU A 278 17.29 7.76 -4.32
CA LEU A 278 16.60 6.52 -4.69
C LEU A 278 16.44 5.58 -3.49
N ILE A 279 17.49 5.38 -2.70
CA ILE A 279 17.45 4.54 -1.49
C ILE A 279 16.50 5.15 -0.45
N GLY A 280 16.53 6.46 -0.26
CA GLY A 280 15.64 7.14 0.69
C GLY A 280 14.15 7.02 0.35
N ILE A 281 13.78 7.13 -0.93
CA ILE A 281 12.37 7.14 -1.37
C ILE A 281 11.87 5.73 -1.75
N ARG A 282 12.75 4.86 -2.29
CA ARG A 282 12.41 3.54 -2.87
C ARG A 282 13.27 2.40 -2.31
N GLY A 283 13.85 2.58 -1.12
CA GLY A 283 14.79 1.64 -0.51
C GLY A 283 14.27 0.21 -0.38
N LYS A 284 12.95 0.01 -0.21
CA LYS A 284 12.35 -1.33 -0.16
C LYS A 284 12.72 -2.21 -1.37
N LEU A 285 12.87 -1.63 -2.56
CA LEU A 285 13.30 -2.38 -3.75
C LEU A 285 14.82 -2.57 -3.77
N TRP A 286 15.58 -1.58 -3.32
CA TRP A 286 17.04 -1.63 -3.19
C TRP A 286 17.49 -2.74 -2.23
N PHE A 287 16.84 -2.86 -1.08
CA PHE A 287 17.19 -3.82 -0.02
C PHE A 287 16.68 -5.25 -0.28
N LYS A 288 16.06 -5.54 -1.43
CA LYS A 288 15.68 -6.93 -1.80
C LYS A 288 16.88 -7.83 -2.08
N VAL A 289 18.02 -7.23 -2.39
CA VAL A 289 19.27 -7.93 -2.67
C VAL A 289 20.40 -7.26 -1.89
N ASN A 290 21.45 -8.02 -1.59
CA ASN A 290 22.62 -7.54 -0.86
C ASN A 290 23.39 -6.46 -1.65
N GLU A 291 24.31 -5.76 -1.01
CA GLU A 291 25.11 -4.70 -1.65
C GLU A 291 26.09 -5.24 -2.70
N ASP A 292 26.60 -6.46 -2.50
CA ASP A 292 27.49 -7.19 -3.40
C ASP A 292 26.72 -8.00 -4.46
N TRP A 293 25.40 -7.86 -4.53
CA TRP A 293 24.60 -8.61 -5.49
C TRP A 293 24.97 -8.25 -6.94
N ILE A 294 25.21 -9.30 -7.71
CA ILE A 294 25.45 -9.26 -9.15
C ILE A 294 24.33 -10.04 -9.82
N CYS A 295 23.77 -9.50 -10.91
CA CYS A 295 22.73 -10.20 -11.64
C CYS A 295 23.30 -11.50 -12.24
N PRO A 296 22.76 -12.68 -11.90
CA PRO A 296 23.34 -13.95 -12.33
C PRO A 296 23.19 -14.20 -13.84
N CYS A 297 22.41 -13.38 -14.55
CA CYS A 297 22.27 -13.43 -16.00
C CYS A 297 23.22 -12.44 -16.70
N CYS A 298 22.98 -11.12 -16.56
CA CYS A 298 23.78 -10.11 -17.28
C CYS A 298 25.09 -9.68 -16.60
N GLN A 299 25.38 -10.19 -15.40
CA GLN A 299 26.57 -9.86 -14.60
C GLN A 299 26.72 -8.38 -14.22
N ARG A 300 25.66 -7.57 -14.38
CA ARG A 300 25.62 -6.19 -13.87
C ARG A 300 25.58 -6.18 -12.35
N GLY A 301 26.35 -5.28 -11.73
CA GLY A 301 26.21 -4.97 -10.32
C GLY A 301 24.94 -4.19 -10.02
N LYS A 302 24.67 -3.97 -8.73
CA LYS A 302 23.48 -3.27 -8.24
C LYS A 302 23.34 -1.86 -8.84
N ILE A 303 24.43 -1.09 -8.85
CA ILE A 303 24.48 0.28 -9.39
C ILE A 303 24.25 0.30 -10.91
N ASP A 304 24.86 -0.63 -11.65
CA ASP A 304 24.69 -0.75 -13.11
C ASP A 304 23.24 -1.08 -13.51
N CYS A 305 22.46 -1.67 -12.60
CA CYS A 305 21.04 -1.96 -12.80
C CYS A 305 20.12 -0.76 -12.52
N VAL A 306 20.65 0.37 -12.05
CA VAL A 306 19.87 1.59 -11.80
C VAL A 306 19.62 2.31 -13.13
N TYR A 307 18.35 2.50 -13.49
CA TYR A 307 17.97 3.12 -14.76
C TYR A 307 17.07 4.35 -14.58
N PHE A 308 17.11 5.26 -15.55
CA PHE A 308 16.26 6.46 -15.56
C PHE A 308 14.92 6.14 -16.24
N SER A 309 13.83 6.10 -15.46
CA SER A 309 12.50 5.75 -15.97
C SER A 309 11.89 6.84 -16.84
N LYS A 310 10.86 6.46 -17.62
CA LYS A 310 10.02 7.40 -18.39
C LYS A 310 9.38 8.49 -17.51
N ASN A 311 9.13 8.19 -16.24
CA ASN A 311 8.59 9.13 -15.25
C ASN A 311 9.68 10.05 -14.65
N LYS A 312 10.82 10.20 -15.34
CA LYS A 312 11.93 11.08 -14.98
C LYS A 312 12.50 10.84 -13.57
N SER A 313 12.51 9.59 -13.11
CA SER A 313 13.07 9.20 -11.81
C SER A 313 13.98 7.99 -11.94
N TRP A 314 15.02 7.93 -11.11
CA TRP A 314 15.89 6.75 -10.98
C TRP A 314 15.13 5.59 -10.34
N VAL A 315 15.37 4.37 -10.84
CA VAL A 315 14.73 3.15 -10.36
C VAL A 315 15.76 2.03 -10.28
N PHE A 316 15.67 1.23 -9.23
CA PHE A 316 16.30 -0.07 -9.13
C PHE A 316 15.22 -1.09 -8.79
N GLU A 317 15.22 -2.21 -9.50
CA GLU A 317 14.34 -3.33 -9.21
C GLU A 317 15.02 -4.64 -9.58
N ALA A 318 14.96 -5.60 -8.66
CA ALA A 318 15.29 -6.99 -8.88
C ALA A 318 14.02 -7.84 -8.69
N LYS A 319 13.79 -8.79 -9.60
CA LYS A 319 12.57 -9.60 -9.66
C LYS A 319 12.92 -11.07 -9.50
N ASN A 320 12.14 -11.75 -8.67
CA ASN A 320 12.16 -13.21 -8.63
C ASN A 320 11.36 -13.72 -9.82
N ILE A 321 11.96 -14.59 -10.62
CA ILE A 321 11.31 -15.25 -11.75
C ILE A 321 11.51 -16.76 -11.67
N GLU A 322 10.62 -17.50 -12.33
CA GLU A 322 10.73 -18.95 -12.50
C GLU A 322 11.20 -19.25 -13.94
N LEU A 323 12.27 -20.03 -14.05
CA LEU A 323 12.87 -20.51 -15.29
C LEU A 323 12.77 -22.03 -15.38
N TYR A 324 13.04 -22.59 -16.56
CA TYR A 324 13.12 -24.04 -16.75
C TYR A 324 14.28 -24.63 -15.96
N GLY A 325 14.01 -25.67 -15.16
CA GLY A 325 15.01 -26.42 -14.39
C GLY A 325 15.87 -27.35 -15.24
N VAL A 326 16.83 -28.01 -14.59
CA VAL A 326 17.69 -29.01 -15.24
C VAL A 326 16.99 -30.37 -15.30
N ASP A 327 16.24 -30.70 -14.24
CA ASP A 327 15.49 -31.94 -14.11
C ASP A 327 14.06 -31.80 -14.66
N VAL A 328 13.51 -32.92 -15.13
CA VAL A 328 12.12 -33.00 -15.61
C VAL A 328 11.21 -32.68 -14.42
N ASP A 329 10.31 -31.72 -14.59
CA ASP A 329 9.34 -31.21 -13.60
C ASP A 329 9.83 -30.20 -12.55
N GLU A 330 11.10 -29.75 -12.59
CA GLU A 330 11.59 -28.69 -11.69
C GLU A 330 11.64 -27.29 -12.36
N THR A 331 11.33 -26.25 -11.58
CA THR A 331 11.54 -24.84 -11.99
C THR A 331 12.67 -24.21 -11.20
N LEU A 332 13.55 -23.48 -11.88
CA LEU A 332 14.60 -22.69 -11.25
C LEU A 332 14.02 -21.34 -10.80
N ARG A 333 13.95 -21.12 -9.49
CA ARG A 333 13.62 -19.81 -8.91
C ARG A 333 14.88 -18.96 -8.77
N ILE A 334 14.90 -17.80 -9.41
CA ILE A 334 16.08 -16.94 -9.42
C ILE A 334 15.72 -15.45 -9.38
N THR A 335 16.55 -14.65 -8.71
CA THR A 335 16.44 -13.19 -8.67
C THR A 335 17.29 -12.57 -9.77
N LEU A 336 16.65 -11.88 -10.72
CA LEU A 336 17.32 -11.17 -11.82
C LEU A 336 17.12 -9.66 -11.74
N CYS A 337 17.96 -8.89 -12.43
CA CYS A 337 17.68 -7.47 -12.65
C CYS A 337 16.38 -7.29 -13.45
N ASN A 338 15.74 -6.14 -13.32
CA ASN A 338 14.50 -5.84 -14.02
C ASN A 338 14.56 -6.13 -15.53
N ASP A 339 15.66 -5.77 -16.21
CA ASP A 339 15.78 -5.96 -17.66
C ASP A 339 15.89 -7.43 -18.07
N CYS A 340 16.71 -8.24 -17.38
CA CYS A 340 16.79 -9.68 -17.63
C CYS A 340 15.45 -10.38 -17.33
N ALA A 341 14.77 -10.01 -16.24
CA ALA A 341 13.48 -10.56 -15.88
C ALA A 341 12.41 -10.22 -16.95
N ASN A 342 12.36 -8.97 -17.41
CA ASN A 342 11.44 -8.56 -18.47
C ASN A 342 11.76 -9.28 -19.79
N ALA A 343 13.05 -9.44 -20.13
CA ALA A 343 13.46 -10.20 -21.31
C ALA A 343 12.95 -11.65 -21.24
N ALA A 344 13.18 -12.35 -20.13
CA ALA A 344 12.72 -13.72 -19.94
C ALA A 344 11.19 -13.85 -20.12
N LEU A 345 10.41 -12.91 -19.56
CA LEU A 345 8.96 -12.90 -19.71
C LEU A 345 8.51 -12.65 -21.15
N GLN A 346 9.15 -11.71 -21.86
CA GLN A 346 8.77 -11.38 -23.24
C GLN A 346 9.17 -12.49 -24.22
N PHE A 347 10.36 -13.05 -24.09
CA PHE A 347 10.78 -14.22 -24.86
C PHE A 347 9.89 -15.43 -24.59
N GLY A 348 9.51 -15.67 -23.33
CA GLY A 348 8.53 -16.70 -22.98
C GLY A 348 7.18 -16.48 -23.69
N ARG A 349 6.68 -15.24 -23.71
CA ARG A 349 5.43 -14.90 -24.43
C ARG A 349 5.54 -15.12 -25.93
N GLU A 350 6.68 -14.77 -26.51
CA GLU A 350 6.98 -15.01 -27.92
C GLU A 350 6.93 -16.52 -28.23
N ALA A 351 7.54 -17.34 -27.38
CA ALA A 351 7.59 -18.79 -27.54
C ALA A 351 6.24 -19.50 -27.35
N ILE A 352 5.43 -19.12 -26.35
CA ILE A 352 4.17 -19.81 -26.05
C ILE A 352 3.03 -19.47 -27.03
N GLU A 353 3.14 -18.36 -27.77
CA GLU A 353 2.18 -17.95 -28.80
C GLU A 353 0.71 -17.85 -28.33
N GLY A 354 0.49 -17.39 -27.10
CA GLY A 354 -0.87 -17.25 -26.54
C GLY A 354 -1.44 -18.53 -25.92
N LYS A 355 -0.66 -19.62 -25.85
CA LYS A 355 -1.02 -20.80 -25.05
C LYS A 355 -1.06 -20.45 -23.56
N ASN A 356 -1.90 -21.15 -22.80
CA ASN A 356 -2.10 -20.90 -21.36
C ASN A 356 -0.99 -21.52 -20.50
N LEU A 357 0.22 -20.95 -20.58
CA LEU A 357 1.36 -21.37 -19.78
C LEU A 357 1.85 -20.20 -18.91
N TYR A 358 1.82 -20.37 -17.59
CA TYR A 358 2.18 -19.33 -16.63
C TYR A 358 3.16 -19.85 -15.55
N PRO A 359 4.21 -19.07 -15.21
CA PRO A 359 4.66 -17.87 -15.92
C PRO A 359 5.25 -18.24 -17.30
N PRO A 360 5.23 -17.33 -18.29
CA PRO A 360 5.73 -17.63 -19.64
C PRO A 360 7.23 -17.95 -19.66
N SER A 361 7.98 -17.50 -18.65
CA SER A 361 9.43 -17.69 -18.56
C SER A 361 9.88 -19.12 -18.24
N ILE A 362 8.96 -20.01 -17.82
CA ILE A 362 9.32 -21.39 -17.44
C ILE A 362 9.81 -22.25 -18.60
N VAL A 363 9.75 -21.75 -19.83
CA VAL A 363 10.27 -22.46 -21.01
C VAL A 363 11.73 -22.09 -21.30
N LEU A 364 12.35 -21.18 -20.53
CA LEU A 364 13.71 -20.69 -20.77
C LEU A 364 14.68 -21.22 -19.71
N LYS A 365 15.87 -21.66 -20.11
CA LYS A 365 16.99 -21.92 -19.18
C LYS A 365 17.81 -20.65 -18.95
N LEU A 366 18.45 -20.54 -17.79
CA LEU A 366 19.30 -19.40 -17.47
C LEU A 366 20.46 -19.22 -18.47
N GLU A 367 21.11 -20.31 -18.88
CA GLU A 367 22.24 -20.25 -19.82
C GLU A 367 21.81 -19.81 -21.23
N GLU A 368 20.61 -20.19 -21.67
CA GLU A 368 20.03 -19.72 -22.94
C GLU A 368 19.77 -18.20 -22.88
N LEU A 369 19.25 -17.71 -21.75
CA LEU A 369 19.04 -16.28 -21.52
C LEU A 369 20.36 -15.50 -21.46
N LYS A 370 21.41 -16.06 -20.83
CA LYS A 370 22.75 -15.46 -20.81
C LYS A 370 23.35 -15.35 -22.21
N ALA A 371 23.16 -16.36 -23.05
CA ALA A 371 23.73 -16.40 -24.39
C ALA A 371 23.17 -15.30 -25.32
N ILE A 372 21.95 -14.82 -25.06
CA ILE A 372 21.30 -13.79 -25.89
C ILE A 372 21.43 -12.37 -25.35
N ILE A 373 21.56 -12.18 -24.04
CA ILE A 373 21.55 -10.85 -23.43
C ILE A 373 22.89 -10.15 -23.65
N VAL A 374 22.80 -8.93 -24.18
CA VAL A 374 23.92 -7.98 -24.24
C VAL A 374 23.67 -6.92 -23.17
N ALA A 375 24.48 -6.98 -22.11
CA ALA A 375 24.36 -6.10 -20.96
C ALA A 375 24.60 -4.63 -21.35
N ASN A 376 23.80 -3.73 -20.77
CA ASN A 376 23.93 -2.29 -20.98
C ASN A 376 23.76 -1.58 -19.63
N PRO A 377 24.81 -0.96 -19.07
CA PRO A 377 24.69 -0.25 -17.81
C PRO A 377 23.62 0.85 -17.88
N HIS A 378 22.83 0.96 -16.82
CA HIS A 378 21.78 1.98 -16.62
C HIS A 378 20.65 2.00 -17.65
N GLY A 379 20.56 0.98 -18.51
CA GLY A 379 19.60 0.91 -19.59
C GLY A 379 19.09 -0.50 -19.86
N ALA A 380 18.14 -0.55 -20.79
CA ALA A 380 17.64 -1.81 -21.32
C ALA A 380 18.75 -2.57 -22.06
N HIS A 381 18.70 -3.90 -21.93
CA HIS A 381 19.59 -4.83 -22.63
C HIS A 381 19.34 -4.82 -24.13
N ASP A 382 20.42 -5.04 -24.89
CA ASP A 382 20.34 -5.41 -26.30
C ASP A 382 20.34 -6.95 -26.43
N TYR A 383 20.04 -7.46 -27.61
CA TYR A 383 19.84 -8.90 -27.81
C TYR A 383 20.55 -9.42 -29.06
N ARG A 384 21.19 -10.59 -28.94
CA ARG A 384 21.69 -11.36 -30.09
C ARG A 384 20.50 -12.02 -30.80
N ASN A 385 19.88 -11.28 -31.71
CA ASN A 385 18.60 -11.66 -32.32
C ASN A 385 18.70 -12.94 -33.18
N ASP A 386 19.83 -13.19 -33.80
CA ASP A 386 20.17 -14.41 -34.54
C ASP A 386 20.12 -15.66 -33.63
N VAL A 387 20.74 -15.57 -32.45
CA VAL A 387 20.72 -16.64 -31.45
C VAL A 387 19.33 -16.78 -30.83
N ALA A 388 18.68 -15.65 -30.54
CA ALA A 388 17.34 -15.63 -29.96
C ALA A 388 16.29 -16.26 -30.87
N ASP A 389 16.35 -16.04 -32.20
CA ASP A 389 15.44 -16.65 -33.17
C ASP A 389 15.51 -18.19 -33.12
N ILE A 390 16.71 -18.77 -32.95
CA ILE A 390 16.92 -20.21 -32.80
C ILE A 390 16.32 -20.72 -31.48
N PHE A 391 16.56 -20.01 -30.38
CA PHE A 391 16.05 -20.42 -29.08
C PHE A 391 14.53 -20.33 -28.97
N VAL A 392 13.89 -19.34 -29.61
CA VAL A 392 12.42 -19.24 -29.62
C VAL A 392 11.77 -20.50 -30.18
N LEU A 393 12.33 -21.12 -31.23
CA LEU A 393 11.85 -22.41 -31.76
C LEU A 393 12.01 -23.54 -30.74
N THR A 394 13.14 -23.56 -30.03
CA THR A 394 13.44 -24.56 -29.00
C THR A 394 12.50 -24.41 -27.80
N TRP A 395 12.25 -23.19 -27.36
CA TRP A 395 11.32 -22.87 -26.29
C TRP A 395 9.87 -23.16 -26.66
N HIS A 396 9.49 -22.98 -27.92
CA HIS A 396 8.17 -23.34 -28.41
C HIS A 396 7.95 -24.85 -28.32
N ALA A 397 8.90 -25.67 -28.78
CA ALA A 397 8.83 -27.12 -28.62
C ALA A 397 8.75 -27.52 -27.14
N ARG A 398 9.57 -26.90 -26.28
CA ARG A 398 9.53 -27.12 -24.83
C ARG A 398 8.18 -26.75 -24.20
N ALA A 399 7.57 -25.66 -24.65
CA ALA A 399 6.25 -25.23 -24.21
C ALA A 399 5.18 -26.28 -24.52
N ILE A 400 5.24 -26.90 -25.71
CA ILE A 400 4.33 -27.97 -26.12
C ILE A 400 4.50 -29.18 -25.19
N CYS A 401 5.73 -29.64 -24.96
CA CYS A 401 5.99 -30.79 -24.08
C CYS A 401 5.47 -30.57 -22.65
N ILE A 402 5.66 -29.36 -22.08
CA ILE A 402 5.16 -29.04 -20.73
C ILE A 402 3.62 -29.04 -20.68
N LEU A 403 2.95 -28.60 -21.74
CA LEU A 403 1.49 -28.59 -21.78
C LEU A 403 0.92 -30.01 -21.93
N GLU A 404 1.59 -30.85 -22.73
CA GLU A 404 1.22 -32.26 -22.90
C GLU A 404 1.38 -33.03 -21.58
N SER A 405 2.48 -32.85 -20.84
CA SER A 405 2.70 -33.52 -19.56
C SER A 405 1.66 -33.13 -18.51
N LYS A 406 1.22 -31.87 -18.48
CA LYS A 406 0.16 -31.39 -17.57
C LYS A 406 -1.22 -31.96 -17.88
N ASN A 407 -1.51 -32.27 -19.14
CA ASN A 407 -2.79 -32.86 -19.53
C ASN A 407 -2.88 -34.35 -19.18
N CYS A 408 -1.75 -35.07 -19.15
CA CYS A 408 -1.70 -36.48 -18.75
C CYS A 408 -1.88 -36.72 -17.23
N ILE A 409 -1.72 -35.70 -16.39
CA ILE A 409 -1.89 -35.80 -14.91
C ILE A 409 -3.38 -35.61 -14.50
N HIS A 410 -4.24 -35.18 -15.43
CA HIS A 410 -5.67 -34.95 -15.21
C HIS A 410 -6.60 -35.92 -15.96
N GLN A 411 -6.06 -36.99 -16.54
CA GLN A 411 -6.77 -38.21 -16.91
C GLN A 411 -6.48 -39.29 -15.87
#